data_AF-A0A8C2PD65-F1
#
_entry.id   AF-A0A8C2PD65-F1
#
_cell.length_a   1.000
_cell.length_b   1.000
_cell.length_c   1.000
_cell.angle_alpha   90.00
_cell.angle_beta   90.00
_cell.angle_gamma   90.00
#
_symmetry.space_group_name_H-M   'P 1'
#
loop_
_entity.id
_entity.type
_entity.pdbx_description
1 polymer ?
#
loop_
_entity_poly.entity_id
_entity_poly.type
_entity_poly.pdbx_seq_one_letter_code
_entity_poly.pdbx_strand_id
1 'polypeptide(L)'
;MEPLTAYPLRCSGPKAKAFAVLLSMILCTVMLFLLQLKFLKPKINSFYTFEVKDANGRVVSLEKFKGKVALVVNVASDCQLTDRNYLALQELHKEFGPFHFSVLAFPCNQFGESEPRPSKEVVSFARNNFGVTFPIFHKIKILGSEAEPAFRFLVGSFFPSTLTSTDPQDSATSTWALLTLSPFPRFFKEGTKVEFLEVSGQP
;
A
#
# COMPACT_ATOMS: atom_id res chain seq x y z
N MET A 1 -6.33 -65.93 -51.91
CA MET A 1 -5.34 -64.96 -51.41
C MET A 1 -5.78 -63.61 -51.97
N GLU A 2 -6.69 -62.95 -51.26
CA GLU A 2 -7.36 -61.71 -51.69
C GLU A 2 -6.44 -60.51 -51.41
N PRO A 3 -6.19 -59.62 -52.38
CA PRO A 3 -5.39 -58.43 -52.15
C PRO A 3 -6.20 -57.37 -51.40
N LEU A 4 -5.62 -56.88 -50.30
CA LEU A 4 -6.20 -55.87 -49.43
C LEU A 4 -6.49 -54.56 -50.17
N THR A 5 -7.70 -54.07 -49.93
CA THR A 5 -8.30 -52.81 -50.35
C THR A 5 -7.41 -51.58 -50.14
N ALA A 6 -7.17 -50.82 -51.20
CA ALA A 6 -6.64 -49.46 -51.11
C ALA A 6 -7.80 -48.45 -51.01
N TYR A 7 -8.07 -47.95 -49.82
CA TYR A 7 -8.98 -46.81 -49.63
C TYR A 7 -8.28 -45.51 -50.04
N PRO A 8 -8.86 -44.68 -50.91
CA PRO A 8 -8.23 -43.43 -51.30
C PRO A 8 -8.25 -42.46 -50.11
N LEU A 9 -7.07 -42.14 -49.60
CA LEU A 9 -6.86 -41.03 -48.69
C LEU A 9 -7.30 -39.74 -49.38
N ARG A 10 -8.46 -39.20 -48.98
CA ARG A 10 -8.93 -37.87 -49.40
C ARG A 10 -7.89 -36.82 -48.97
N CYS A 11 -7.12 -36.33 -49.94
CA CYS A 11 -6.29 -35.14 -49.75
C CYS A 11 -7.18 -33.92 -49.56
N SER A 12 -7.26 -33.44 -48.31
CA SER A 12 -7.83 -32.14 -47.98
C SER A 12 -7.08 -31.02 -48.73
N GLY A 13 -7.82 -30.21 -49.49
CA GLY A 13 -7.26 -29.24 -50.44
C GLY A 13 -6.45 -28.11 -49.79
N PRO A 14 -5.59 -27.42 -50.55
CA PRO A 14 -4.64 -26.41 -50.04
C PRO A 14 -5.30 -25.30 -49.21
N LYS A 15 -6.54 -24.95 -49.54
CA LYS A 15 -7.32 -23.89 -48.87
C LYS A 15 -7.65 -24.24 -47.42
N ALA A 16 -8.04 -25.47 -47.12
CA ALA A 16 -8.39 -25.89 -45.75
C ALA A 16 -7.18 -25.88 -44.81
N LYS A 17 -6.00 -26.23 -45.33
CA LYS A 17 -4.74 -26.15 -44.58
C LYS A 17 -4.36 -24.70 -44.28
N ALA A 18 -4.54 -23.79 -45.23
CA ALA A 18 -4.31 -22.36 -45.02
C ALA A 18 -5.26 -21.76 -43.96
N PHE A 19 -6.54 -22.14 -43.97
CA PHE A 19 -7.49 -21.72 -42.93
C PHE A 19 -7.14 -22.27 -41.55
N ALA A 20 -6.72 -23.53 -41.44
CA ALA A 20 -6.29 -24.13 -40.18
C ALA A 20 -5.03 -23.45 -39.61
N VAL A 21 -4.07 -23.10 -40.47
CA VAL A 21 -2.87 -22.35 -40.08
C VAL A 21 -3.25 -20.94 -39.61
N LEU A 22 -4.15 -20.25 -40.31
CA LEU A 22 -4.61 -18.91 -39.92
C LEU A 22 -5.33 -18.92 -38.57
N LEU A 23 -6.26 -19.86 -38.36
CA LEU A 23 -6.97 -20.02 -37.08
C LEU A 23 -6.01 -20.37 -35.94
N SER A 24 -5.02 -21.24 -36.19
CA SER A 24 -3.97 -21.56 -35.22
C SER A 24 -3.11 -20.35 -34.87
N MET A 25 -2.75 -19.51 -35.86
CA MET A 25 -1.97 -18.30 -35.66
C MET A 25 -2.75 -17.24 -34.87
N ILE A 26 -4.05 -17.08 -35.16
CA ILE A 26 -4.94 -16.20 -34.40
C ILE A 26 -5.10 -16.70 -32.96
N LEU A 27 -5.28 -18.00 -32.75
CA LEU A 27 -5.40 -18.57 -31.41
C LEU A 27 -4.11 -18.39 -30.61
N CYS A 28 -2.94 -18.59 -31.23
CA CYS A 28 -1.63 -18.41 -30.61
C CYS A 28 -1.40 -16.93 -30.25
N THR A 29 -1.73 -16.00 -31.14
CA THR A 29 -1.57 -14.56 -30.87
C THR A 29 -2.53 -14.06 -29.80
N VAL A 30 -3.78 -14.54 -29.75
CA VAL A 30 -4.71 -14.24 -28.65
C VAL A 30 -4.20 -14.81 -27.32
N MET A 31 -3.70 -16.05 -27.30
CA MET A 31 -3.14 -16.66 -26.08
C MET A 31 -1.91 -15.90 -25.58
N LEU A 32 -1.02 -15.48 -26.50
CA LEU A 32 0.14 -14.65 -26.19
C LEU A 32 -0.28 -13.26 -25.71
N PHE A 33 -1.31 -12.64 -26.30
CA PHE A 33 -1.84 -11.35 -25.87
C PHE A 33 -2.48 -11.44 -24.47
N LEU A 34 -3.26 -12.48 -24.19
CA LEU A 34 -3.78 -12.75 -22.84
C LEU A 34 -2.66 -13.02 -21.83
N LEU A 35 -1.53 -13.58 -22.27
CA LEU A 35 -0.33 -13.71 -21.45
C LEU A 35 0.34 -12.35 -21.20
N GLN A 36 0.40 -11.45 -22.20
CA GLN A 36 0.89 -10.08 -22.02
C GLN A 36 0.00 -9.25 -21.08
N LEU A 37 -1.33 -9.47 -21.07
CA LEU A 37 -2.24 -8.78 -20.14
C LEU A 37 -1.93 -9.08 -18.67
N LYS A 38 -1.32 -10.24 -18.35
CA LYS A 38 -0.87 -10.56 -16.98
C LYS A 38 0.37 -9.77 -16.55
N PHE A 39 1.11 -9.20 -17.50
CA PHE A 39 2.28 -8.37 -17.25
C PHE A 39 1.95 -6.87 -17.18
N LEU A 40 0.73 -6.46 -17.54
CA LEU A 40 0.20 -5.15 -17.20
C LEU A 40 -0.21 -5.13 -15.71
N LYS A 41 0.78 -5.26 -14.83
CA LYS A 41 0.62 -4.82 -13.45
C LYS A 41 0.69 -3.30 -13.47
N PRO A 42 -0.38 -2.57 -13.14
CA PRO A 42 -0.33 -1.12 -13.09
C PRO A 42 0.77 -0.71 -12.10
N LYS A 43 1.74 0.06 -12.59
CA LYS A 43 2.78 0.62 -11.74
C LYS A 43 2.12 1.66 -10.84
N ILE A 44 1.93 1.31 -9.57
CA ILE A 44 1.41 2.26 -8.58
C ILE A 44 2.50 3.31 -8.37
N ASN A 45 2.26 4.51 -8.89
CA ASN A 45 3.23 5.60 -8.86
C ASN A 45 2.93 6.61 -7.74
N SER A 46 1.83 6.47 -7.01
CA SER A 46 1.41 7.48 -6.02
C SER A 46 0.69 6.89 -4.83
N PHE A 47 0.98 7.44 -3.64
CA PHE A 47 0.28 7.12 -2.39
C PHE A 47 -1.24 7.39 -2.46
N TYR A 48 -1.66 8.35 -3.27
CA TYR A 48 -3.07 8.75 -3.34
C TYR A 48 -3.96 7.75 -4.12
N THR A 49 -3.40 6.73 -4.77
CA THR A 49 -4.19 5.70 -5.47
C THR A 49 -4.69 4.59 -4.54
N PHE A 50 -4.23 4.58 -3.27
CA PHE A 50 -4.67 3.59 -2.30
C PHE A 50 -6.00 3.98 -1.67
N GLU A 51 -6.72 2.96 -1.25
CA GLU A 51 -7.91 3.08 -0.42
C GLU A 51 -7.58 2.59 0.98
N VAL A 52 -8.15 3.24 1.98
CA VAL A 52 -7.99 2.88 3.39
C VAL A 52 -9.36 2.84 4.06
N LYS A 53 -9.47 2.28 5.26
CA LYS A 53 -10.71 2.33 6.03
C LYS A 53 -10.76 3.57 6.91
N ASP A 54 -11.92 4.22 7.01
CA ASP A 54 -12.18 5.24 8.02
C ASP A 54 -12.34 4.60 9.42
N ALA A 55 -12.45 5.43 10.46
CA ALA A 55 -12.65 4.94 11.82
C ALA A 55 -13.91 4.08 12.01
N ASN A 56 -14.89 4.17 11.11
CA ASN A 56 -16.10 3.34 11.11
C ASN A 56 -15.95 2.05 10.30
N GLY A 57 -14.80 1.81 9.68
CA GLY A 57 -14.51 0.64 8.85
C GLY A 57 -14.95 0.78 7.40
N ARG A 58 -15.44 1.94 6.98
CA ARG A 58 -15.85 2.19 5.58
C ARG A 58 -14.63 2.50 4.73
N VAL A 59 -14.60 1.96 3.52
CA VAL A 59 -13.51 2.23 2.57
C VAL A 59 -13.60 3.67 2.08
N VAL A 60 -12.47 4.37 2.08
CA VAL A 60 -12.28 5.74 1.61
C VAL A 60 -11.01 5.84 0.77
N SER A 61 -11.15 6.41 -0.41
CA SER A 61 -10.01 6.70 -1.28
C SER A 61 -9.14 7.84 -0.72
N LEU A 62 -7.83 7.67 -0.79
CA LEU A 62 -6.85 8.70 -0.45
C LEU A 62 -6.72 9.77 -1.53
N GLU A 63 -7.33 9.57 -2.71
CA GLU A 63 -7.32 10.54 -3.80
C GLU A 63 -7.89 11.90 -3.39
N LYS A 64 -8.79 11.93 -2.41
CA LYS A 64 -9.34 13.18 -1.85
C LYS A 64 -8.29 14.10 -1.21
N PHE A 65 -7.09 13.58 -0.91
CA PHE A 65 -5.96 14.35 -0.38
C PHE A 65 -4.92 14.70 -1.45
N LYS A 66 -5.13 14.29 -2.71
CA LYS A 66 -4.25 14.62 -3.82
C LYS A 66 -4.21 16.14 -4.01
N GLY A 67 -3.02 16.66 -4.26
CA GLY A 67 -2.79 18.12 -4.38
C GLY A 67 -2.66 18.83 -3.03
N LYS A 68 -2.84 18.14 -1.89
CA LYS A 68 -2.46 18.62 -0.57
C LYS A 68 -1.12 18.03 -0.16
N VAL A 69 -0.34 18.78 0.62
CA VAL A 69 0.76 18.22 1.40
C VAL A 69 0.13 17.34 2.49
N ALA A 70 0.49 16.06 2.52
CA ALA A 70 -0.07 15.12 3.48
C ALA A 70 1.01 14.66 4.46
N LEU A 71 0.79 14.89 5.76
CA LEU A 71 1.63 14.32 6.82
C LEU A 71 0.96 13.02 7.29
N VAL A 72 1.55 11.87 6.93
CA VAL A 72 1.05 10.54 7.31
C VAL A 72 1.76 10.11 8.59
N VAL A 73 0.97 9.82 9.63
CA VAL A 73 1.49 9.58 10.98
C VAL A 73 0.88 8.32 11.57
N ASN A 74 1.69 7.46 12.17
CA ASN A 74 1.19 6.42 13.06
C ASN A 74 0.93 7.00 14.45
N VAL A 75 -0.26 6.73 15.00
CA VAL A 75 -0.63 7.25 16.32
C VAL A 75 -0.96 6.12 17.29
N ALA A 76 -0.82 6.43 18.58
CA ALA A 76 -1.15 5.57 19.70
C ALA A 76 -1.75 6.44 20.81
N SER A 77 -2.65 5.88 21.61
CA SER A 77 -3.38 6.54 22.69
C SER A 77 -2.82 6.21 24.06
N ASP A 78 -1.98 5.18 24.17
CA ASP A 78 -1.38 4.70 25.42
C ASP A 78 0.15 4.72 25.34
N CYS A 79 0.70 5.87 24.94
CA CYS A 79 2.13 6.15 24.92
C CYS A 79 2.44 7.40 25.76
N GLN A 80 3.60 7.46 26.41
CA GLN A 80 4.00 8.62 27.24
C GLN A 80 4.09 9.93 26.45
N LEU A 81 4.26 9.85 25.12
CA LEU A 81 4.36 11.00 24.23
C LEU A 81 3.01 11.41 23.60
N THR A 82 1.95 10.62 23.81
CA THR A 82 0.62 10.78 23.19
C THR A 82 0.13 12.22 23.26
N ASP A 83 0.16 12.82 24.46
CA ASP A 83 -0.37 14.15 24.70
C ASP A 83 0.37 15.21 23.88
N ARG A 84 1.71 15.20 23.95
CA ARG A 84 2.55 16.16 23.23
C ARG A 84 2.38 16.01 21.72
N ASN A 85 2.26 14.77 21.25
CA ASN A 85 2.15 14.48 19.83
C ASN A 85 0.80 14.91 19.26
N TYR A 86 -0.32 14.56 19.91
CA TYR A 86 -1.63 14.97 19.44
C TYR A 86 -1.80 16.49 19.44
N LEU A 87 -1.30 17.17 20.47
CA LEU A 87 -1.33 18.63 20.54
C LEU A 87 -0.51 19.28 19.41
N ALA A 88 0.74 18.84 19.21
CA ALA A 88 1.59 19.38 18.15
C ALA A 88 1.02 19.12 16.75
N LEU A 89 0.50 17.91 16.50
CA LEU A 89 -0.14 17.57 15.22
C LEU A 89 -1.40 18.41 14.98
N GLN A 90 -2.20 18.65 16.02
CA GLN A 90 -3.41 19.46 15.92
C GLN A 90 -3.07 20.94 15.67
N GLU A 91 -2.04 21.46 16.33
CA GLU A 91 -1.52 22.82 16.08
C GLU A 91 -1.05 22.97 14.63
N LEU A 92 -0.21 22.04 14.16
CA LEU A 92 0.27 22.01 12.77
C LEU A 92 -0.89 21.93 11.77
N HIS A 93 -1.88 21.07 12.04
CA HIS A 93 -3.03 20.95 11.17
C HIS A 93 -3.87 22.23 11.12
N LYS A 94 -4.03 22.92 12.25
CA LYS A 94 -4.76 24.18 12.35
C LYS A 94 -4.03 25.31 11.62
N GLU A 95 -2.72 25.40 11.78
CA GLU A 95 -1.88 26.44 11.19
C GLU A 95 -1.76 26.26 9.67
N PHE A 96 -1.44 25.05 9.21
CA PHE A 96 -1.18 24.81 7.78
C PHE A 96 -2.39 24.32 7.00
N GLY A 97 -3.46 23.87 7.66
CA GLY A 97 -4.68 23.36 7.01
C GLY A 97 -5.25 24.27 5.92
N PRO A 98 -5.35 25.60 6.12
CA PRO A 98 -5.77 26.54 5.08
C PRO A 98 -4.84 26.59 3.86
N PHE A 99 -3.58 26.17 4.01
CA PHE A 99 -2.53 26.21 2.98
C PHE A 99 -2.33 24.86 2.29
N HIS A 100 -3.42 24.14 2.01
CA HIS A 100 -3.41 22.83 1.35
C HIS A 100 -2.57 21.76 2.09
N PHE A 101 -2.68 21.71 3.41
CA PHE A 101 -2.04 20.67 4.24
C PHE A 101 -3.08 19.78 4.95
N SER A 102 -2.75 18.52 5.18
CA SER A 102 -3.57 17.63 6.01
C SER A 102 -2.71 16.62 6.76
N VAL A 103 -2.96 16.48 8.06
CA VAL A 103 -2.47 15.32 8.82
C VAL A 103 -3.38 14.14 8.53
N LEU A 104 -2.81 12.95 8.31
CA LEU A 104 -3.50 11.69 8.08
C LEU A 104 -3.03 10.70 9.15
N ALA A 105 -3.83 10.53 10.20
CA ALA A 105 -3.45 9.74 11.36
C ALA A 105 -3.96 8.29 11.28
N PHE A 106 -3.06 7.34 11.46
CA PHE A 106 -3.35 5.91 11.38
C PHE A 106 -2.98 5.22 12.70
N PRO A 107 -3.98 4.82 13.51
CA PRO A 107 -3.72 4.11 14.76
C PRO A 107 -2.99 2.78 14.50
N CYS A 108 -1.99 2.44 15.32
CA CYS A 108 -1.25 1.19 15.17
C CYS A 108 -0.85 0.58 16.52
N ASN A 109 -1.09 -0.72 16.70
CA ASN A 109 -0.80 -1.44 17.95
C ASN A 109 0.51 -2.26 17.93
N GLN A 110 1.30 -2.17 16.86
CA GLN A 110 2.50 -3.02 16.71
C GLN A 110 3.73 -2.51 17.48
N PHE A 111 3.60 -1.40 18.19
CA PHE A 111 4.68 -0.72 18.91
C PHE A 111 4.40 -0.77 20.41
N GLY A 112 4.82 -1.85 21.07
CA GLY A 112 4.63 -2.04 22.51
C GLY A 112 3.18 -2.11 22.97
N GLU A 113 2.26 -2.55 22.10
CA GLU A 113 0.82 -2.65 22.36
C GLU A 113 0.17 -1.33 22.85
N SER A 114 0.73 -0.20 22.43
CA SER A 114 0.33 1.16 22.87
C SER A 114 -1.02 1.64 22.29
N GLU A 115 -1.74 0.81 21.52
CA GLU A 115 -3.05 1.14 20.93
C GLU A 115 -4.06 -0.02 21.02
N PRO A 116 -4.42 -0.43 22.25
CA PRO A 116 -5.34 -1.55 22.46
C PRO A 116 -6.76 -1.21 22.00
N ARG A 117 -7.14 0.08 22.06
CA ARG A 117 -8.50 0.57 21.80
C ARG A 117 -8.96 0.32 20.35
N PRO A 118 -10.27 0.11 20.12
CA PRO A 118 -10.83 0.06 18.77
C PRO A 118 -10.83 1.46 18.14
N SER A 119 -10.81 1.53 16.81
CA SER A 119 -10.63 2.79 16.08
C SER A 119 -11.66 3.87 16.42
N LYS A 120 -12.92 3.51 16.70
CA LYS A 120 -13.95 4.49 17.10
C LYS A 120 -13.65 5.15 18.45
N GLU A 121 -13.10 4.38 19.39
CA GLU A 121 -12.70 4.90 20.70
C GLU A 121 -11.46 5.77 20.60
N VAL A 122 -10.51 5.43 19.72
CA VAL A 122 -9.33 6.27 19.44
C VAL A 122 -9.76 7.65 18.93
N VAL A 123 -10.70 7.71 17.99
CA VAL A 123 -11.23 8.99 17.50
C VAL A 123 -11.88 9.79 18.63
N SER A 124 -12.69 9.13 19.46
CA SER A 124 -13.38 9.78 20.57
C SER A 124 -12.38 10.31 21.60
N PHE A 125 -11.35 9.53 21.92
CA PHE A 125 -10.25 9.92 22.79
C PHE A 125 -9.52 11.15 22.24
N ALA A 126 -9.07 11.09 20.98
CA ALA A 126 -8.31 12.18 20.38
C ALA A 126 -9.11 13.50 20.31
N ARG A 127 -10.42 13.40 20.01
CA ARG A 127 -11.32 14.56 19.96
C ARG A 127 -11.62 15.13 21.34
N ASN A 128 -11.95 14.27 22.31
CA ASN A 128 -12.38 14.71 23.63
C ASN A 128 -11.22 15.30 24.45
N ASN A 129 -10.01 14.77 24.29
CA ASN A 129 -8.86 15.19 25.10
C ASN A 129 -8.02 16.29 24.43
N PHE A 130 -7.95 16.32 23.09
CA PHE A 130 -7.04 17.24 22.37
C PHE A 130 -7.75 18.09 21.31
N GLY A 131 -9.07 17.93 21.11
CA GLY A 131 -9.81 18.69 20.11
C GLY A 131 -9.37 18.41 18.67
N VAL A 132 -8.89 17.20 18.39
CA VAL A 132 -8.37 16.82 17.06
C VAL A 132 -9.41 17.00 15.96
N THR A 133 -9.01 17.70 14.90
CA THR A 133 -9.84 18.01 13.73
C THR A 133 -9.40 17.30 12.46
N PHE A 134 -8.15 16.83 12.41
CA PHE A 134 -7.63 16.06 11.28
C PHE A 134 -8.25 14.66 11.19
N PRO A 135 -8.25 14.03 9.99
CA PRO A 135 -8.77 12.68 9.82
C PRO A 135 -7.93 11.63 10.54
N ILE A 136 -8.61 10.82 11.35
CA ILE A 136 -8.08 9.59 11.94
C ILE A 136 -8.77 8.41 11.26
N PHE A 137 -7.97 7.47 10.78
CA PHE A 137 -8.42 6.29 10.02
C PHE A 137 -8.63 5.07 10.91
N HIS A 138 -8.99 3.96 10.29
CA HIS A 138 -9.03 2.67 10.96
C HIS A 138 -7.64 2.27 11.46
N LYS A 139 -7.60 1.43 12.49
CA LYS A 139 -6.37 0.85 13.01
C LYS A 139 -5.77 -0.09 11.96
N ILE A 140 -4.49 0.06 11.70
CA ILE A 140 -3.78 -0.72 10.68
C ILE A 140 -2.59 -1.47 11.27
N LYS A 141 -2.04 -2.37 10.47
CA LYS A 141 -0.69 -2.89 10.64
C LYS A 141 0.24 -2.17 9.67
N ILE A 142 1.43 -1.81 10.14
CA ILE A 142 2.49 -1.15 9.38
C ILE A 142 3.60 -2.17 9.05
N LEU A 143 3.80 -3.19 9.88
CA LEU A 143 4.84 -4.21 9.75
C LEU A 143 4.26 -5.59 9.42
N GLY A 144 5.04 -6.42 8.70
CA GLY A 144 4.72 -7.80 8.37
C GLY A 144 3.95 -8.00 7.06
N SER A 145 3.53 -9.23 6.78
CA SER A 145 2.78 -9.59 5.56
C SER A 145 1.43 -8.88 5.46
N GLU A 146 0.81 -8.64 6.63
CA GLU A 146 -0.49 -8.00 6.80
C GLU A 146 -0.41 -6.47 6.85
N ALA A 147 0.77 -5.89 6.55
CA ALA A 147 0.94 -4.45 6.53
C ALA A 147 0.05 -3.80 5.45
N GLU A 148 -0.57 -2.68 5.80
CA GLU A 148 -1.46 -1.93 4.92
C GLU A 148 -0.72 -1.56 3.62
N PRO A 149 -1.27 -1.85 2.43
CA PRO A 149 -0.59 -1.61 1.15
C PRO A 149 -0.09 -0.17 0.98
N ALA A 150 -0.85 0.81 1.48
CA ALA A 150 -0.47 2.22 1.46
C ALA A 150 0.82 2.48 2.26
N PHE A 151 0.97 1.85 3.43
CA PHE A 151 2.17 1.98 4.26
C PHE A 151 3.34 1.18 3.70
N ARG A 152 3.09 0.00 3.11
CA ARG A 152 4.12 -0.75 2.37
C ARG A 152 4.69 0.05 1.21
N PHE A 153 3.84 0.82 0.51
CA PHE A 153 4.29 1.72 -0.55
C PHE A 153 5.16 2.85 -0.01
N LEU A 154 4.81 3.44 1.14
CA LEU A 154 5.63 4.46 1.79
C LEU A 154 6.98 3.85 2.20
N VAL A 155 6.97 2.83 3.07
CA VAL A 155 8.18 2.17 3.59
C VAL A 155 9.06 1.62 2.45
N GLY A 156 8.48 0.91 1.48
CA GLY A 156 9.22 0.39 0.32
C GLY A 156 9.71 1.46 -0.66
N SER A 157 9.12 2.66 -0.63
CA SER A 157 9.68 3.83 -1.34
C SER A 157 10.85 4.47 -0.58
N PHE A 158 10.97 4.20 0.74
CA PHE A 158 11.99 4.75 1.62
C PHE A 158 13.18 3.80 1.84
N PHE A 159 13.02 2.48 1.63
CA PHE A 159 14.10 1.50 1.72
C PHE A 159 14.46 0.92 0.35
N PRO A 160 15.71 1.09 -0.16
CA PRO A 160 16.14 0.46 -1.39
C PRO A 160 16.09 -1.07 -1.25
N SER A 161 15.64 -1.75 -2.30
CA SER A 161 15.38 -3.20 -2.39
C SER A 161 16.58 -4.11 -2.11
N THR A 162 17.74 -3.57 -1.74
CA THR A 162 18.98 -4.30 -1.52
C THR A 162 19.04 -5.05 -0.18
N LEU A 163 18.03 -4.90 0.70
CA LEU A 163 17.94 -5.60 1.98
C LEU A 163 16.88 -6.72 2.00
N THR A 164 16.31 -7.11 0.86
CA THR A 164 15.46 -8.30 0.78
C THR A 164 16.31 -9.55 0.52
N SER A 165 17.19 -9.92 1.45
CA SER A 165 17.76 -11.27 1.49
C SER A 165 17.04 -12.06 2.58
N THR A 166 16.16 -12.95 2.14
CA THR A 166 15.89 -14.31 2.65
C THR A 166 16.33 -14.64 4.09
N ASP A 167 15.76 -13.99 5.10
CA ASP A 167 15.61 -14.61 6.42
C ASP A 167 14.36 -14.07 7.16
N PRO A 168 13.36 -14.93 7.48
CA PRO A 168 12.13 -14.50 8.14
C PRO A 168 12.32 -13.91 9.54
N GLN A 169 13.41 -14.29 10.22
CA GLN A 169 13.68 -13.87 11.60
C GLN A 169 14.42 -12.50 11.68
N ASP A 170 15.17 -12.12 10.64
CA ASP A 170 15.99 -10.90 10.63
C ASP A 170 15.26 -9.68 10.06
N SER A 171 14.17 -9.87 9.32
CA SER A 171 13.44 -8.76 8.67
C SER A 171 12.77 -7.81 9.67
N ALA A 172 12.28 -8.32 10.81
CA ALA A 172 11.74 -7.49 11.88
C ALA A 172 12.87 -6.67 12.51
N THR A 173 13.93 -7.33 12.95
CA THR A 173 15.06 -6.71 13.67
C THR A 173 15.79 -5.66 12.84
N SER A 174 15.97 -5.90 11.54
CA SER A 174 16.62 -4.96 10.61
C SER A 174 15.73 -3.76 10.23
N THR A 175 14.41 -3.96 10.13
CA THR A 175 13.45 -2.85 9.94
C THR A 175 13.39 -1.98 11.20
N TRP A 176 13.37 -2.60 12.39
CA TRP A 176 13.44 -1.88 13.67
C TRP A 176 14.76 -1.13 13.86
N ALA A 177 15.91 -1.73 13.50
CA ALA A 177 17.21 -1.09 13.61
C ALA A 177 17.35 0.16 12.72
N LEU A 178 16.74 0.17 11.53
CA LEU A 178 16.79 1.32 10.63
C LEU A 178 15.82 2.45 11.03
N LEU A 179 14.68 2.11 11.61
CA LEU A 179 13.73 3.10 12.15
C LEU A 179 14.25 3.74 13.45
N THR A 180 15.10 3.04 14.21
CA THR A 180 15.70 3.52 15.47
C THR A 180 17.03 4.26 15.31
N LEU A 181 17.79 4.01 14.25
CA LEU A 181 19.10 4.66 14.01
C LEU A 181 19.04 5.99 13.24
N SER A 182 17.85 6.46 12.83
CA SER A 182 17.72 7.74 12.13
C SER A 182 16.98 8.77 12.99
N PRO A 183 17.63 9.90 13.35
CA PRO A 183 16.98 10.94 14.16
C PRO A 183 16.03 11.78 13.29
N PHE A 184 14.90 11.22 12.90
CA PHE A 184 13.92 11.71 11.90
C PHE A 184 14.27 11.33 10.45
N PRO A 185 13.62 10.29 9.89
CA PRO A 185 13.54 10.13 8.44
C PRO A 185 12.61 11.20 7.81
N ARG A 186 13.07 12.46 7.72
CA ARG A 186 12.46 13.45 6.81
C ARG A 186 12.80 13.05 5.39
N PHE A 187 11.88 12.40 4.70
CA PHE A 187 12.12 12.00 3.32
C PHE A 187 11.05 12.58 2.39
N PHE A 188 11.45 13.65 1.70
CA PHE A 188 10.69 14.25 0.60
C PHE A 188 10.91 13.45 -0.68
N LYS A 189 9.82 13.03 -1.34
CA LYS A 189 9.86 12.60 -2.74
C LYS A 189 9.29 13.71 -3.62
N GLU A 190 10.11 14.22 -4.53
CA GLU A 190 9.74 15.28 -5.46
C GLU A 190 8.56 14.81 -6.34
N GLY A 191 7.45 15.56 -6.30
CA GLY A 191 6.20 15.26 -7.02
C GLY A 191 5.07 14.64 -6.19
N THR A 192 5.31 14.19 -4.95
CA THR A 192 4.24 13.75 -4.01
C THR A 192 4.73 14.06 -2.59
N LYS A 193 4.38 15.24 -2.06
CA LYS A 193 4.78 15.67 -0.70
C LYS A 193 3.97 14.89 0.35
N VAL A 194 4.39 13.66 0.61
CA VAL A 194 3.93 12.83 1.72
C VAL A 194 5.09 12.67 2.69
N GLU A 195 4.95 13.23 3.89
CA GLU A 195 5.93 13.08 4.96
C GLU A 195 5.46 11.98 5.91
N PHE A 196 6.35 11.04 6.23
CA PHE A 196 6.08 9.94 7.15
C PHE A 196 6.76 10.24 8.48
N LEU A 197 5.99 10.38 9.54
CA LEU A 197 6.53 10.57 10.89
C LEU A 197 6.18 9.36 11.74
N GLU A 198 7.22 8.63 12.17
CA GLU A 198 7.06 7.59 13.18
C GLU A 198 7.11 8.21 14.57
N VAL A 199 6.03 8.04 15.33
CA VAL A 199 5.84 8.71 16.62
C VAL A 199 5.82 7.74 17.81
N SER A 200 6.03 6.44 17.54
CA SER A 200 6.08 5.41 18.58
C SER A 200 7.40 5.45 19.35
N GLY A 201 7.38 6.12 20.50
CA GLY A 201 8.43 5.97 21.51
C GLY A 201 8.36 4.58 22.16
N GLN A 202 9.49 3.90 22.20
CA GLN A 202 9.78 2.91 23.24
C GLN A 202 10.76 3.56 24.25
N PRO A 203 10.73 3.12 25.52
CA PRO A 203 11.57 3.67 26.60
C PRO A 203 13.08 3.56 26.33
#